data_AF-A0A7J7MYV7-F1
#
_entry.id   AF-A0A7J7MYV7-F1
#
_cell.length_a   1.000
_cell.length_b   1.000
_cell.length_c   1.000
_cell.angle_alpha   90.00
_cell.angle_beta   90.00
_cell.angle_gamma   90.00
#
_symmetry.space_group_name_H-M   'P 1'
#
loop_
_entity.id
_entity.type
_entity.pdbx_description
1 polymer ?
#
loop_
_entity_poly.entity_id
_entity_poly.type
_entity_poly.pdbx_seq_one_letter_code
_entity_poly.pdbx_strand_id
1 'polypeptide(L)'
;MCFFWKNIYIGVVADGLRADKFFEPDSGGKFRAPFLRSVIKGQGRWGVSHARPPTESRPGHVAIIAGFYEDPSAVTKGWKANPVEFDSVFNRSRYTFAFGSPDIIPIFCGALPHSTWGTYPHEFEDFATDASFLDEWSFDEFQSLLNRSNDDPKLKQLLLEDNLVIFLHLLGCDSNGHAHRPYSDIYLNNVKVVDRIAERVYNLLENYFKDNRTAYVFTADHGMSDKGLIFLALFLFCMVHIEVQ
;
A
#
# COMPACT_ATOMS: atom_id res chain seq x y z
N MET A 1 -1.55 26.36 -9.85
CA MET A 1 -0.50 25.52 -10.45
C MET A 1 -1.21 24.35 -11.12
N CYS A 2 -1.44 24.44 -12.44
CA CYS A 2 -2.02 23.33 -13.21
C CYS A 2 -0.86 22.49 -13.73
N PHE A 3 -0.73 21.26 -13.23
CA PHE A 3 0.30 20.34 -13.64
C PHE A 3 -0.25 19.42 -14.73
N PHE A 4 0.21 19.61 -15.97
CA PHE A 4 -0.04 18.71 -17.09
C PHE A 4 1.12 17.71 -17.16
N TRP A 5 0.95 16.53 -16.57
CA TRP A 5 1.88 15.41 -16.72
C TRP A 5 1.12 14.10 -16.71
N LYS A 6 1.65 13.12 -17.46
CA LYS A 6 1.19 11.73 -17.45
C LYS A 6 1.57 11.11 -16.11
N ASN A 7 0.77 11.35 -15.07
CA ASN A 7 1.07 10.89 -13.72
C ASN A 7 0.50 9.49 -13.53
N ILE A 8 1.38 8.48 -13.45
CA ILE A 8 1.02 7.17 -12.92
C ILE A 8 1.39 7.18 -11.45
N TYR A 9 0.42 7.01 -10.57
CA TYR A 9 0.60 6.95 -9.12
C TYR A 9 0.51 5.50 -8.65
N ILE A 10 1.53 5.05 -7.93
CA ILE A 10 1.59 3.70 -7.37
C ILE A 10 1.60 3.82 -5.84
N GLY A 11 0.51 3.43 -5.20
CA GLY A 11 0.40 3.35 -3.75
C GLY A 11 0.59 1.91 -3.27
N VAL A 12 1.65 1.63 -2.54
CA VAL A 12 1.85 0.36 -1.83
C VAL A 12 1.68 0.63 -0.34
N VAL A 13 0.64 0.07 0.27
CA VAL A 13 0.36 0.22 1.69
C VAL A 13 0.65 -1.11 2.40
N ALA A 14 1.67 -1.11 3.26
CA ALA A 14 1.99 -2.22 4.15
C ALA A 14 1.29 -2.02 5.50
N ASP A 15 0.08 -2.54 5.60
CA ASP A 15 -0.79 -2.40 6.77
C ASP A 15 -0.07 -2.92 8.02
N GLY A 16 -0.14 -2.17 9.12
CA GLY A 16 0.48 -2.54 10.39
C GLY A 16 2.01 -2.57 10.40
N LEU A 17 2.70 -2.06 9.36
CA LEU A 17 4.16 -2.00 9.33
C LEU A 17 4.70 -0.98 10.35
N ARG A 18 5.37 -1.50 11.37
CA ARG A 18 5.90 -0.72 12.47
C ARG A 18 7.28 -0.14 12.14
N ALA A 19 7.42 1.17 12.39
CA ALA A 19 8.61 1.94 12.03
C ALA A 19 9.92 1.40 12.62
N ASP A 20 9.97 1.17 13.93
CA ASP A 20 11.18 0.68 14.59
C ASP A 20 11.63 -0.68 14.02
N LYS A 21 10.71 -1.61 13.75
CA LYS A 21 11.02 -2.93 13.17
C LYS A 21 11.52 -2.86 11.74
N PHE A 22 11.05 -1.89 10.96
CA PHE A 22 11.60 -1.58 9.64
C PHE A 22 13.06 -1.08 9.73
N PHE A 23 13.36 -0.21 10.72
CA PHE A 23 14.69 0.37 10.92
C PHE A 23 15.65 -0.50 11.75
N GLU A 24 15.15 -1.52 12.44
CA GLU A 24 15.93 -2.38 13.32
C GLU A 24 16.81 -3.36 12.51
N PRO A 25 18.13 -3.40 12.77
CA PRO A 25 18.99 -4.44 12.23
C PRO A 25 18.79 -5.77 13.00
N ASP A 26 19.04 -6.90 12.34
CA ASP A 26 19.16 -8.18 13.00
C ASP A 26 20.45 -8.29 13.84
N SER A 27 20.62 -9.42 14.55
CA SER A 27 21.81 -9.67 15.38
C SER A 27 23.13 -9.66 14.60
N GLY A 28 23.10 -9.85 13.29
CA GLY A 28 24.24 -9.77 12.39
C GLY A 28 24.45 -8.38 11.77
N GLY A 29 23.67 -7.38 12.18
CA GLY A 29 23.74 -6.01 11.65
C GLY A 29 23.06 -5.82 10.29
N LYS A 30 22.33 -6.82 9.78
CA LYS A 30 21.64 -6.73 8.48
C LYS A 30 20.25 -6.17 8.67
N PHE A 31 19.84 -5.26 7.78
CA PHE A 31 18.49 -4.72 7.79
C PHE A 31 17.53 -5.63 7.01
N ARG A 32 16.28 -5.70 7.48
CA ARG A 32 15.24 -6.57 6.89
C ARG A 32 14.65 -6.02 5.59
N ALA A 33 14.74 -4.71 5.38
CA ALA A 33 14.23 -4.04 4.19
C ALA A 33 15.35 -3.36 3.37
N PRO A 34 16.31 -4.11 2.79
CA PRO A 34 17.44 -3.52 2.08
C PRO A 34 17.03 -2.65 0.88
N PHE A 35 16.02 -3.03 0.10
CA PHE A 35 15.60 -2.26 -1.09
C PHE A 35 15.04 -0.90 -0.69
N LEU A 36 14.00 -0.87 0.15
CA LEU A 36 13.38 0.37 0.62
C LEU A 36 14.39 1.24 1.37
N ARG A 37 15.34 0.64 2.09
CA ARG A 37 16.42 1.40 2.74
C ARG A 37 17.43 1.98 1.76
N SER A 38 17.71 1.30 0.65
CA SER A 38 18.55 1.84 -0.42
C SER A 38 17.89 3.07 -1.05
N VAL A 39 16.57 3.01 -1.26
CA VAL A 39 15.76 4.12 -1.74
C VAL A 39 15.81 5.31 -0.76
N ILE A 40 15.59 5.06 0.53
CA ILE A 40 15.70 6.07 1.61
C ILE A 40 17.05 6.78 1.62
N LYS A 41 18.14 6.04 1.40
CA LYS A 41 19.51 6.57 1.43
C LYS A 41 19.94 7.24 0.14
N GLY A 42 19.33 6.87 -0.99
CA GLY A 42 19.69 7.36 -2.31
C GLY A 42 18.75 8.47 -2.77
N GLN A 43 17.66 8.06 -3.42
CA GLN A 43 16.82 8.93 -4.26
C GLN A 43 15.43 9.24 -3.68
N GLY A 44 15.01 8.56 -2.60
CA GLY A 44 13.71 8.75 -1.97
C GLY A 44 13.67 9.91 -0.96
N ARG A 45 12.46 10.37 -0.63
CA ARG A 45 12.22 11.40 0.40
C ARG A 45 11.33 10.85 1.49
N TRP A 46 11.84 10.63 2.68
CA TRP A 46 11.13 9.85 3.69
C TRP A 46 10.89 10.61 4.99
N GLY A 47 9.98 10.11 5.83
CA GLY A 47 9.73 10.66 7.15
C GLY A 47 8.76 9.79 7.96
N VAL A 48 8.92 9.74 9.28
CA VAL A 48 8.02 8.95 10.14
C VAL A 48 6.76 9.77 10.45
N SER A 49 5.59 9.29 10.03
CA SER A 49 4.30 9.93 10.35
C SER A 49 3.82 9.51 11.74
N HIS A 50 2.95 10.31 12.35
CA HIS A 50 2.32 9.96 13.60
C HIS A 50 0.82 9.78 13.34
N ALA A 51 0.37 8.52 13.34
CA ALA A 51 -1.06 8.21 13.21
C ALA A 51 -1.83 8.81 14.39
N ARG A 52 -3.03 9.33 14.12
CA ARG A 52 -3.92 9.88 15.15
C ARG A 52 -4.96 8.84 15.55
N PRO A 53 -5.37 8.77 16.83
CA PRO A 53 -6.49 7.95 17.25
C PRO A 53 -7.81 8.35 16.52
N PRO A 54 -8.71 7.40 16.21
CA PRO A 54 -8.55 5.95 16.35
C PRO A 54 -7.55 5.42 15.32
N THR A 55 -6.56 4.67 15.78
CA THR A 55 -5.60 4.01 14.91
C THR A 55 -6.22 2.69 14.49
N GLU A 56 -6.93 2.70 13.38
CA GLU A 56 -7.62 1.57 12.75
C GLU A 56 -7.35 1.64 11.26
N SER A 57 -7.41 0.51 10.55
CA SER A 57 -6.98 0.47 9.15
C SER A 57 -7.79 1.43 8.27
N ARG A 58 -9.12 1.48 8.42
CA ARG A 58 -9.98 2.36 7.60
C ARG A 58 -9.65 3.86 7.77
N PRO A 59 -9.67 4.45 8.98
CA PRO A 59 -9.27 5.85 9.16
C PRO A 59 -7.87 6.18 8.62
N GLY A 60 -6.91 5.28 8.77
CA GLY A 60 -5.56 5.44 8.22
C GLY A 60 -5.56 5.50 6.69
N HIS A 61 -6.29 4.58 6.05
CA HIS A 61 -6.47 4.57 4.60
C HIS A 61 -7.23 5.79 4.08
N VAL A 62 -8.26 6.27 4.78
CA VAL A 62 -8.95 7.53 4.44
C VAL A 62 -7.99 8.70 4.47
N ALA A 63 -7.12 8.80 5.49
CA ALA A 63 -6.12 9.84 5.56
C ALA A 63 -5.10 9.77 4.40
N ILE A 64 -4.68 8.57 4.00
CA ILE A 64 -3.75 8.36 2.88
C ILE A 64 -4.39 8.72 1.54
N ILE A 65 -5.63 8.27 1.30
CA ILE A 65 -6.29 8.31 -0.01
C ILE A 65 -7.03 9.64 -0.24
N ALA A 66 -7.61 10.22 0.82
CA ALA A 66 -8.45 11.43 0.75
C ALA A 66 -7.87 12.64 1.49
N GLY A 67 -6.80 12.47 2.27
CA GLY A 67 -6.07 13.59 2.87
C GLY A 67 -6.73 14.24 4.09
N PHE A 68 -7.70 13.57 4.73
CA PHE A 68 -8.33 14.04 5.96
C PHE A 68 -8.50 12.91 6.98
N TYR A 69 -8.63 13.28 8.25
CA TYR A 69 -8.92 12.32 9.31
C TYR A 69 -10.42 12.05 9.38
N GLU A 70 -10.81 10.78 9.29
CA GLU A 70 -12.20 10.39 9.46
C GLU A 70 -12.72 10.77 10.86
N ASP A 71 -13.97 11.23 10.94
CA ASP A 71 -14.61 11.50 12.22
C ASP A 71 -14.72 10.18 13.02
N PRO A 72 -14.15 10.09 14.24
CA PRO A 72 -14.24 8.89 15.07
C PRO A 72 -15.68 8.40 15.28
N SER A 73 -16.67 9.30 15.28
CA SER A 73 -18.08 8.96 15.40
C SER A 73 -18.65 8.22 14.18
N ALA A 74 -18.09 8.43 12.98
CA ALA A 74 -18.45 7.68 11.77
C ALA A 74 -17.93 6.24 11.81
N VAL A 75 -16.77 6.02 12.44
CA VAL A 75 -16.20 4.68 12.71
C VAL A 75 -17.11 3.86 13.61
N THR A 76 -17.70 4.49 14.64
CA THR A 76 -18.58 3.80 15.60
C THR A 76 -19.97 3.43 15.04
N LYS A 77 -20.43 4.08 13.96
CA LYS A 77 -21.81 3.92 13.44
C LYS A 77 -21.95 2.93 12.28
N GLY A 78 -20.83 2.48 11.70
CA GLY A 78 -20.83 1.51 10.61
C GLY A 78 -19.41 1.14 10.24
N TRP A 79 -18.89 0.04 10.80
CA TRP A 79 -17.51 -0.41 10.58
C TRP A 79 -17.27 -0.93 9.16
N LYS A 80 -18.24 -1.64 8.59
CA LYS A 80 -18.11 -2.43 7.35
C LYS A 80 -18.46 -1.69 6.05
N ALA A 81 -19.04 -0.50 6.15
CA ALA A 81 -19.38 0.32 5.00
C ALA A 81 -19.21 1.77 5.40
N ASN A 82 -18.53 2.55 4.57
CA ASN A 82 -18.43 3.98 4.81
C ASN A 82 -19.74 4.65 4.37
N PRO A 83 -20.55 5.22 5.29
CA PRO A 83 -21.82 5.84 4.96
C PRO A 83 -21.67 7.24 4.35
N VAL A 84 -20.45 7.79 4.28
CA VAL A 84 -20.17 9.15 3.81
C VAL A 84 -19.26 9.11 2.60
N GLU A 85 -19.78 9.47 1.43
CA GLU A 85 -18.95 9.68 0.24
C GLU A 85 -17.99 10.85 0.47
N PHE A 86 -16.72 10.65 0.11
CA PHE A 86 -15.70 11.70 0.10
C PHE A 86 -14.94 11.69 -1.23
N ASP A 87 -14.40 12.85 -1.60
CA ASP A 87 -13.50 12.96 -2.76
C ASP A 87 -12.10 12.44 -2.38
N SER A 88 -11.43 11.78 -3.31
CA SER A 88 -10.13 11.14 -3.07
C SER A 88 -9.28 11.09 -4.33
N VAL A 89 -8.00 10.69 -4.19
CA VAL A 89 -7.13 10.48 -5.36
C VAL A 89 -7.72 9.44 -6.33
N PHE A 90 -8.49 8.46 -5.85
CA PHE A 90 -9.14 7.47 -6.74
C PHE A 90 -10.30 8.11 -7.50
N ASN A 91 -11.14 8.93 -6.84
CA ASN A 91 -12.22 9.69 -7.48
C ASN A 91 -11.69 10.66 -8.56
N ARG A 92 -10.51 11.23 -8.33
CA ARG A 92 -9.86 12.18 -9.23
C ARG A 92 -8.94 11.54 -10.27
N SER A 93 -8.70 10.23 -10.17
CA SER A 93 -7.95 9.46 -11.18
C SER A 93 -8.76 9.30 -12.47
N ARG A 94 -8.07 9.05 -13.58
CA ARG A 94 -8.71 8.60 -14.81
C ARG A 94 -9.15 7.15 -14.69
N TYR A 95 -8.32 6.33 -14.07
CA TYR A 95 -8.63 4.93 -13.77
C TYR A 95 -7.85 4.46 -12.54
N THR A 96 -8.45 3.56 -11.75
CA THR A 96 -7.81 2.96 -10.59
C THR A 96 -7.77 1.43 -10.72
N PHE A 97 -6.58 0.85 -10.56
CA PHE A 97 -6.41 -0.58 -10.29
C PHE A 97 -6.11 -0.80 -8.81
N ALA A 98 -6.81 -1.73 -8.14
CA ALA A 98 -6.61 -1.95 -6.71
C ALA A 98 -6.69 -3.42 -6.31
N PHE A 99 -5.71 -3.92 -5.53
CA PHE A 99 -5.65 -5.32 -5.10
C PHE A 99 -5.30 -5.45 -3.62
N GLY A 100 -6.01 -6.33 -2.90
CA GLY A 100 -5.67 -6.71 -1.52
C GLY A 100 -6.89 -7.09 -0.67
N SER A 101 -6.97 -6.57 0.55
CA SER A 101 -7.95 -7.03 1.54
C SER A 101 -9.40 -6.77 1.12
N PRO A 102 -10.31 -7.75 1.30
CA PRO A 102 -11.75 -7.55 1.12
C PRO A 102 -12.36 -6.57 2.13
N ASP A 103 -11.67 -6.24 3.22
CA ASP A 103 -12.12 -5.23 4.19
C ASP A 103 -11.69 -3.80 3.83
N ILE A 104 -10.74 -3.63 2.89
CA ILE A 104 -10.21 -2.30 2.51
C ILE A 104 -10.61 -1.93 1.07
N ILE A 105 -10.32 -2.80 0.10
CA ILE A 105 -10.47 -2.46 -1.32
C ILE A 105 -11.91 -2.05 -1.68
N PRO A 106 -12.97 -2.77 -1.24
CA PRO A 106 -14.34 -2.41 -1.61
C PRO A 106 -14.80 -1.06 -1.05
N ILE A 107 -14.22 -0.58 0.07
CA ILE A 107 -14.55 0.72 0.67
C ILE A 107 -14.25 1.86 -0.31
N PHE A 108 -13.13 1.77 -1.03
CA PHE A 108 -12.65 2.85 -1.90
C PHE A 108 -12.99 2.64 -3.37
N CYS A 109 -13.13 1.38 -3.81
CA CYS A 109 -13.35 1.06 -5.23
C CYS A 109 -14.76 0.55 -5.54
N GLY A 110 -15.53 0.10 -4.55
CA GLY A 110 -16.83 -0.55 -4.78
C GLY A 110 -17.87 0.34 -5.47
N ALA A 111 -17.85 1.64 -5.20
CA ALA A 111 -18.73 2.62 -5.84
C ALA A 111 -18.05 3.37 -7.01
N LEU A 112 -16.79 3.05 -7.35
CA LEU A 112 -15.99 3.81 -8.31
C LEU A 112 -16.12 3.21 -9.72
N PRO A 113 -16.82 3.87 -10.67
CA PRO A 113 -17.12 3.29 -11.98
C PRO A 113 -15.88 3.13 -12.86
N HIS A 114 -14.86 3.98 -12.66
CA HIS A 114 -13.58 3.93 -13.38
C HIS A 114 -12.51 3.15 -12.60
N SER A 115 -12.85 1.94 -12.18
CA SER A 115 -11.93 1.09 -11.44
C SER A 115 -12.00 -0.38 -11.84
N THR A 116 -10.89 -1.09 -11.64
CA THR A 116 -10.83 -2.54 -11.69
C THR A 116 -10.07 -3.01 -10.47
N TRP A 117 -10.70 -3.86 -9.68
CA TRP A 117 -10.13 -4.26 -8.41
C TRP A 117 -10.41 -5.73 -8.12
N GLY A 118 -9.59 -6.30 -7.26
CA GLY A 118 -9.69 -7.69 -6.83
C GLY A 118 -9.33 -7.85 -5.37
N THR A 119 -9.99 -8.79 -4.71
CA THR A 119 -9.69 -9.15 -3.32
C THR A 119 -9.53 -10.66 -3.22
N TYR A 120 -8.65 -11.11 -2.31
CA TYR A 120 -8.67 -12.50 -1.90
C TYR A 120 -9.95 -12.80 -1.09
N PRO A 121 -10.36 -14.07 -0.95
CA PRO A 121 -11.50 -14.46 -0.14
C PRO A 121 -11.31 -14.09 1.35
N HIS A 122 -12.39 -13.74 2.05
CA HIS A 122 -12.33 -13.42 3.49
C HIS A 122 -11.78 -14.57 4.33
N GLU A 123 -11.94 -15.81 3.88
CA GLU A 123 -11.44 -17.01 4.58
C GLU A 123 -9.91 -17.10 4.61
N PHE A 124 -9.21 -16.30 3.79
CA PHE A 124 -7.75 -16.26 3.80
C PHE A 124 -7.21 -15.40 4.97
N GLU A 125 -8.02 -14.54 5.58
CA GLU A 125 -7.65 -13.76 6.77
C GLU A 125 -7.75 -14.60 8.04
N ASP A 126 -7.07 -15.77 8.04
CA ASP A 126 -6.94 -16.65 9.20
C ASP A 126 -5.68 -16.32 10.01
N PHE A 127 -5.89 -15.75 11.20
CA PHE A 127 -4.85 -15.37 12.15
C PHE A 127 -4.05 -16.53 12.75
N ALA A 128 -4.34 -17.79 12.40
CA ALA A 128 -3.60 -18.94 12.90
C ALA A 128 -2.27 -19.20 12.15
N THR A 129 -2.09 -18.64 10.96
CA THR A 129 -0.96 -18.96 10.06
C THR A 129 -0.18 -17.71 9.65
N ASP A 130 1.03 -17.89 9.10
CA ASP A 130 1.81 -16.79 8.54
C ASP A 130 1.03 -16.11 7.41
N ALA A 131 0.61 -14.86 7.64
CA ALA A 131 -0.22 -14.08 6.73
C ALA A 131 0.55 -13.44 5.56
N SER A 132 1.86 -13.68 5.43
CA SER A 132 2.68 -13.05 4.39
C SER A 132 2.27 -13.43 2.95
N PHE A 133 1.53 -14.53 2.78
CA PHE A 133 0.97 -14.91 1.48
C PHE A 133 -0.12 -13.95 0.97
N LEU A 134 -0.79 -13.19 1.86
CA LEU A 134 -1.77 -12.17 1.46
C LEU A 134 -1.11 -11.01 0.70
N ASP A 135 0.13 -10.67 1.08
CA ASP A 135 0.93 -9.66 0.40
C ASP A 135 1.34 -10.15 -1.00
N GLU A 136 1.78 -11.41 -1.08
CA GLU A 136 2.14 -12.05 -2.34
C GLU A 136 0.94 -12.15 -3.29
N TRP A 137 -0.25 -12.46 -2.78
CA TRP A 137 -1.48 -12.47 -3.59
C TRP A 137 -1.73 -11.11 -4.28
N SER A 138 -1.59 -10.01 -3.53
CA SER A 138 -1.78 -8.65 -4.06
C SER A 138 -0.74 -8.32 -5.13
N PHE A 139 0.49 -8.77 -4.95
CA PHE A 139 1.54 -8.66 -5.95
C PHE A 139 1.23 -9.50 -7.20
N ASP A 140 0.77 -10.74 -7.03
CA ASP A 140 0.50 -11.66 -8.14
C ASP A 140 -0.64 -11.15 -9.03
N GLU A 141 -1.69 -10.56 -8.45
CA GLU A 141 -2.75 -9.90 -9.23
C GLU A 141 -2.24 -8.69 -10.02
N PHE A 142 -1.36 -7.89 -9.42
CA PHE A 142 -0.70 -6.80 -10.13
C PHE A 142 0.19 -7.29 -11.27
N GLN A 143 0.98 -8.34 -11.05
CA GLN A 143 1.80 -8.93 -12.11
C GLN A 143 0.92 -9.53 -13.22
N SER A 144 -0.18 -10.18 -12.85
CA SER A 144 -1.18 -10.72 -13.78
C SER A 144 -1.83 -9.62 -14.63
N LEU A 145 -2.16 -8.46 -14.04
CA LEU A 145 -2.66 -7.29 -14.75
C LEU A 145 -1.69 -6.85 -15.87
N LEU A 146 -0.39 -6.68 -15.54
CA LEU A 146 0.62 -6.31 -16.53
C LEU A 146 0.80 -7.40 -17.59
N ASN A 147 0.79 -8.67 -17.21
CA ASN A 147 0.94 -9.78 -18.15
C ASN A 147 -0.23 -9.83 -19.15
N ARG A 148 -1.48 -9.74 -18.66
CA ARG A 148 -2.68 -9.74 -19.52
C ARG A 148 -2.69 -8.58 -20.51
N SER A 149 -2.12 -7.44 -20.14
CA SER A 149 -2.02 -6.30 -21.05
C SER A 149 -1.15 -6.56 -22.29
N ASN A 150 -0.31 -7.59 -22.29
CA ASN A 150 0.45 -7.96 -23.49
C ASN A 150 -0.46 -8.55 -24.58
N ASP A 151 -1.56 -9.19 -24.19
CA ASP A 151 -2.49 -9.87 -25.08
C ASP A 151 -3.82 -9.11 -25.27
N ASP A 152 -4.11 -8.12 -24.41
CA ASP A 152 -5.29 -7.24 -24.49
C ASP A 152 -4.87 -5.79 -24.83
N PRO A 153 -5.03 -5.37 -26.11
CA PRO A 153 -4.69 -4.02 -26.54
C PRO A 153 -5.48 -2.91 -25.84
N LYS A 154 -6.73 -3.18 -25.42
CA LYS A 154 -7.55 -2.17 -24.71
C LYS A 154 -7.01 -1.97 -23.30
N LEU A 155 -6.69 -3.06 -22.60
CA LEU A 155 -6.05 -3.00 -21.29
C LEU A 155 -4.68 -2.30 -21.36
N LYS A 156 -3.88 -2.62 -22.38
CA LYS A 156 -2.60 -1.94 -22.63
C LYS A 156 -2.77 -0.45 -22.83
N GLN A 157 -3.75 -0.05 -23.65
CA GLN A 157 -4.05 1.35 -23.88
C GLN A 157 -4.43 2.05 -22.57
N LEU A 158 -5.30 1.43 -21.77
CA LEU A 158 -5.75 1.95 -20.47
C LEU A 158 -4.59 2.14 -19.48
N LEU A 159 -3.69 1.15 -19.37
CA LEU A 159 -2.49 1.25 -18.54
C LEU A 159 -1.53 2.35 -19.00
N LEU A 160 -1.55 2.71 -20.28
CA LEU A 160 -0.74 3.77 -20.87
C LEU A 160 -1.44 5.13 -20.88
N GLU A 161 -2.56 5.33 -20.20
CA GLU A 161 -3.17 6.66 -20.08
C GLU A 161 -2.51 7.51 -18.98
N ASP A 162 -2.82 8.80 -18.94
CA ASP A 162 -2.42 9.70 -17.85
C ASP A 162 -3.35 9.58 -16.64
N ASN A 163 -2.86 9.98 -15.47
CA ASN A 163 -3.63 10.03 -14.23
C ASN A 163 -4.17 8.65 -13.81
N LEU A 164 -3.34 7.62 -13.97
CA LEU A 164 -3.61 6.25 -13.56
C LEU A 164 -3.20 6.05 -12.10
N VAL A 165 -4.03 5.38 -11.32
CA VAL A 165 -3.67 4.92 -9.96
C VAL A 165 -3.57 3.40 -9.94
N ILE A 166 -2.50 2.87 -9.37
CA ILE A 166 -2.38 1.46 -8.99
C ILE A 166 -2.17 1.40 -7.48
N PHE A 167 -3.03 0.65 -6.78
CA PHE A 167 -3.05 0.56 -5.33
C PHE A 167 -2.90 -0.89 -4.89
N LEU A 168 -1.86 -1.20 -4.11
CA LEU A 168 -1.62 -2.52 -3.54
C LEU A 168 -1.70 -2.44 -2.03
N HIS A 169 -2.61 -3.21 -1.46
CA HIS A 169 -2.81 -3.33 -0.03
C HIS A 169 -2.19 -4.62 0.50
N LEU A 170 -1.16 -4.51 1.33
CA LEU A 170 -0.40 -5.63 1.88
C LEU A 170 -0.76 -5.80 3.37
N LEU A 171 -1.66 -6.75 3.68
CA LEU A 171 -2.21 -6.96 5.02
C LEU A 171 -1.29 -7.79 5.95
N GLY A 172 -0.31 -8.50 5.41
CA GLY A 172 0.42 -9.56 6.11
C GLY A 172 1.09 -9.09 7.40
N CYS A 173 1.68 -7.88 7.42
CA CYS A 173 2.29 -7.32 8.62
C CYS A 173 1.27 -7.09 9.74
N ASP A 174 0.10 -6.53 9.43
CA ASP A 174 -0.96 -6.30 10.42
C ASP A 174 -1.47 -7.62 11.02
N SER A 175 -1.85 -8.57 10.17
CA SER A 175 -2.34 -9.88 10.60
C SER A 175 -1.31 -10.63 11.47
N ASN A 176 -0.04 -10.65 11.02
CA ASN A 176 1.04 -11.28 11.80
C ASN A 176 1.36 -10.51 13.09
N GLY A 177 1.16 -9.18 13.11
CA GLY A 177 1.35 -8.35 14.30
C GLY A 177 0.29 -8.62 15.36
N HIS A 178 -0.96 -8.78 14.96
CA HIS A 178 -2.07 -9.18 15.82
C HIS A 178 -1.93 -10.62 16.33
N ALA A 179 -1.62 -11.56 15.44
CA ALA A 179 -1.51 -12.98 15.79
C ALA A 179 -0.26 -13.31 16.63
N HIS A 180 0.89 -12.77 16.24
CA HIS A 180 2.20 -13.23 16.72
C HIS A 180 3.03 -12.15 17.43
N ARG A 181 2.57 -10.90 17.46
CA ARG A 181 3.28 -9.72 18.03
C ARG A 181 4.43 -9.23 17.13
N PRO A 182 4.75 -7.92 17.16
CA PRO A 182 5.71 -7.32 16.23
C PRO A 182 7.19 -7.68 16.47
N TYR A 183 7.48 -8.45 17.52
CA TYR A 183 8.83 -8.98 17.79
C TYR A 183 8.99 -10.47 17.43
N SER A 184 7.93 -11.12 16.94
CA SER A 184 8.02 -12.50 16.46
C SER A 184 8.80 -12.61 15.16
N ASP A 185 9.45 -13.76 14.96
CA ASP A 185 10.13 -14.06 13.70
C ASP A 185 9.17 -14.03 12.50
N ILE A 186 7.90 -14.40 12.70
CA ILE A 186 6.88 -14.37 11.65
C ILE A 186 6.65 -12.92 11.18
N TYR A 187 6.35 -11.99 12.09
CA TYR A 187 6.20 -10.57 11.75
C TYR A 187 7.47 -9.98 11.12
N LEU A 188 8.63 -10.27 11.72
CA LEU A 188 9.92 -9.76 11.25
C LEU A 188 10.29 -10.31 9.86
N ASN A 189 9.92 -11.55 9.55
CA ASN A 189 10.09 -12.10 8.21
C ASN A 189 9.10 -11.47 7.22
N ASN A 190 7.88 -11.14 7.64
CA ASN A 190 6.93 -10.41 6.79
C ASN A 190 7.47 -9.04 6.36
N VAL A 191 8.23 -8.32 7.20
CA VAL A 191 8.90 -7.07 6.80
C VAL A 191 9.83 -7.29 5.60
N LYS A 192 10.51 -8.45 5.53
CA LYS A 192 11.35 -8.82 4.37
C LYS A 192 10.50 -9.12 3.13
N VAL A 193 9.32 -9.74 3.31
CA VAL A 193 8.38 -10.01 2.21
C VAL A 193 7.92 -8.71 1.58
N VAL A 194 7.50 -7.75 2.41
CA VAL A 194 7.07 -6.41 1.98
C VAL A 194 8.18 -5.68 1.19
N ASP A 195 9.43 -5.72 1.66
CA ASP A 195 10.56 -5.11 0.94
C ASP A 195 10.78 -5.74 -0.44
N ARG A 196 10.73 -7.08 -0.53
CA ARG A 196 10.87 -7.80 -1.80
C ARG A 196 9.72 -7.49 -2.76
N ILE A 197 8.49 -7.38 -2.26
CA ILE A 197 7.34 -6.98 -3.08
C ILE A 197 7.54 -5.57 -3.62
N ALA A 198 7.96 -4.62 -2.78
CA ALA A 198 8.24 -3.25 -3.24
C ALA A 198 9.33 -3.22 -4.34
N GLU A 199 10.40 -4.00 -4.20
CA GLU A 199 11.44 -4.14 -5.22
C GLU A 199 10.90 -4.74 -6.53
N ARG A 200 10.10 -5.81 -6.44
CA ARG A 200 9.49 -6.45 -7.63
C ARG A 200 8.51 -5.52 -8.34
N VAL A 201 7.68 -4.77 -7.59
CA VAL A 201 6.76 -3.77 -8.14
C VAL A 201 7.54 -2.69 -8.88
N TYR A 202 8.56 -2.13 -8.26
CA TYR A 202 9.44 -1.14 -8.87
C TYR A 202 10.04 -1.66 -10.19
N ASN A 203 10.68 -2.84 -10.15
CA ASN A 203 11.32 -3.42 -11.32
C ASN A 203 10.32 -3.76 -12.44
N LEU A 204 9.11 -4.24 -12.12
CA LEU A 204 8.08 -4.52 -13.13
C LEU A 204 7.64 -3.24 -13.84
N LEU A 205 7.40 -2.18 -13.09
CA LEU A 205 6.92 -0.90 -13.62
C LEU A 205 7.97 -0.18 -14.45
N GLU A 206 9.21 -0.12 -13.96
CA GLU A 206 10.32 0.48 -14.69
C GLU A 206 10.59 -0.26 -16.01
N ASN A 207 10.43 -1.59 -16.02
CA ASN A 207 10.52 -2.38 -17.25
C ASN A 207 9.31 -2.25 -18.16
N TYR A 208 8.11 -1.98 -17.63
CA TYR A 208 6.88 -1.89 -18.40
C TYR A 208 6.71 -0.51 -19.06
N PHE A 209 6.85 0.57 -18.28
CA PHE A 209 6.61 1.94 -18.76
C PHE A 209 7.83 2.59 -19.41
N LYS A 210 9.04 2.34 -18.88
CA LYS A 210 10.33 2.83 -19.41
C LYS A 210 10.34 4.34 -19.73
N ASP A 211 9.60 5.14 -18.98
CA ASP A 211 9.46 6.57 -19.26
C ASP A 211 9.88 7.48 -18.09
N ASN A 212 10.29 6.89 -16.96
CA ASN A 212 10.69 7.61 -15.74
C ASN A 212 9.62 8.60 -15.22
N ARG A 213 8.32 8.34 -15.48
CA ARG A 213 7.21 9.22 -15.07
C ARG A 213 6.34 8.64 -13.95
N THR A 214 6.72 7.48 -13.41
CA THR A 214 5.96 6.83 -12.34
C THR A 214 6.30 7.45 -10.98
N ALA A 215 5.27 7.91 -10.26
CA ALA A 215 5.41 8.34 -8.88
C ALA A 215 5.08 7.17 -7.94
N TYR A 216 6.01 6.85 -7.04
CA TYR A 216 5.85 5.76 -6.06
C TYR A 216 5.54 6.33 -4.67
N VAL A 217 4.63 5.68 -3.96
CA VAL A 217 4.38 5.94 -2.55
C VAL A 217 4.33 4.60 -1.85
N PHE A 218 5.20 4.43 -0.86
CA PHE A 218 5.17 3.29 0.04
C PHE A 218 4.78 3.79 1.43
N THR A 219 3.80 3.19 2.08
CA THR A 219 3.43 3.67 3.41
C THR A 219 2.83 2.57 4.26
N ALA A 220 2.65 2.85 5.54
CA ALA A 220 1.73 2.16 6.40
C ALA A 220 0.61 3.13 6.82
N ASP A 221 -0.57 2.60 7.07
CA ASP A 221 -1.71 3.29 7.67
C ASP A 221 -1.53 3.47 9.18
N HIS A 222 -0.97 2.44 9.82
CA HIS A 222 -0.57 2.40 11.22
C HIS A 222 0.62 1.43 11.42
N GLY A 223 1.13 1.39 12.64
CA GLY A 223 2.09 0.40 13.13
C GLY A 223 1.43 -0.51 14.16
N MET A 224 2.26 -1.16 14.99
CA MET A 224 1.81 -2.18 15.93
C MET A 224 2.46 -1.97 17.31
N SER A 225 1.71 -2.04 18.39
CA SER A 225 2.23 -1.99 19.77
C SER A 225 2.84 -3.33 20.15
N ASP A 226 3.62 -3.38 21.23
CA ASP A 226 4.22 -4.63 21.71
C ASP A 226 3.15 -5.69 22.08
N LYS A 227 1.92 -5.25 22.39
CA LYS A 227 0.79 -6.14 22.67
C LYS A 227 0.07 -6.63 21.41
N GLY A 228 0.51 -6.23 20.22
CA GLY A 228 -0.21 -6.52 18.98
C GLY A 228 -1.52 -5.75 18.87
N LEU A 229 -1.61 -4.54 19.45
CA LEU A 229 -2.68 -3.58 19.19
C LEU A 229 -2.15 -2.50 18.25
N ILE A 230 -3.02 -1.90 17.44
CA ILE A 230 -2.63 -0.88 16.48
C ILE A 230 -1.91 0.30 17.16
N PHE A 231 -0.81 0.75 16.57
CA PHE A 231 0.05 1.81 17.10
C PHE A 231 0.64 2.69 15.98
N LEU A 232 1.60 3.56 16.30
CA LEU A 232 2.14 4.60 15.41
C LEU A 232 2.70 4.08 14.06
N ALA A 233 2.26 4.65 12.92
CA ALA A 233 2.68 4.27 11.55
C ALA A 233 4.04 4.83 11.12
N LEU A 234 4.72 4.12 10.21
CA LEU A 234 5.81 4.67 9.40
C LEU A 234 5.25 5.22 8.08
N PHE A 235 5.74 6.39 7.63
CA PHE A 235 5.54 6.85 6.26
C PHE A 235 6.84 6.68 5.46
N LEU A 236 6.76 6.31 4.20
CA LEU A 236 7.89 6.34 3.28
C LEU A 236 7.46 6.94 1.95
N PHE A 237 7.50 8.27 1.87
CA PHE A 237 7.33 8.87 0.56
C PHE A 237 8.51 8.48 -0.36
N CYS A 238 8.23 8.04 -1.59
CA CYS A 238 9.27 7.70 -2.56
C CYS A 238 8.93 8.31 -3.92
N MET A 239 8.95 9.64 -4.02
CA MET A 239 8.98 10.24 -5.35
C MET A 239 10.31 9.92 -6.02
N VAL A 240 10.27 9.00 -6.98
CA VAL A 240 11.27 8.92 -8.03
C VAL A 240 10.98 10.07 -9.01
N HIS A 241 11.96 10.97 -9.11
CA HIS A 241 12.09 12.10 -10.03
C HIS A 241 11.04 13.23 -10.00
N ILE A 242 11.41 14.30 -9.28
CA ILE A 242 11.08 15.67 -9.66
C ILE A 242 12.25 16.17 -10.52
N GLU A 243 12.09 16.25 -11.83
CA GLU A 243 12.91 17.18 -12.61
C GLU A 243 12.43 18.58 -12.26
N VAL A 244 13.15 19.24 -11.35
CA VAL A 244 13.07 20.69 -11.24
C VAL A 244 13.90 21.23 -12.40
N GLN A 245 13.23 21.69 -13.46
CA GLN A 245 13.81 22.70 -14.34
C GLN A 245 13.83 24.05 -13.61
#